data_AF-A0A960CBL3-F1
#
_entry.id   AF-A0A960CBL3-F1
#
_cell.length_a   1.000
_cell.length_b   1.000
_cell.length_c   1.000
_cell.angle_alpha   90.00
_cell.angle_beta   90.00
_cell.angle_gamma   90.00
#
_symmetry.space_group_name_H-M   'P 1'
#
loop_
_entity.id
_entity.type
_entity.pdbx_description
1 polymer ?
#
loop_
_entity_poly.entity_id
_entity_poly.type
_entity_poly.pdbx_seq_one_letter_code
_entity_poly.pdbx_strand_id
1 'polypeptide(L)'
;MNRDEVIDVLTAVAANDRRTVGDADVVVWQGVIGDLPADLALKAVVAHIRERPGVWLEPGHVYQRAREMMRDELAREPNAFREARQAILDAKAAPDPTSPPFAGPIKHRRPQCNWLSIRCPHCHAAPLKHCTVPGTNRPPYGGTHPARLDAAQARHDPQVANP
;
A
#
# COMPACT_ATOMS: atom_id res chain seq x y z
N MET A 1 11.19 13.75 -18.76
CA MET A 1 11.92 14.73 -19.57
C MET A 1 12.53 14.08 -20.81
N ASN A 2 12.68 14.86 -21.89
CA ASN A 2 13.33 14.43 -23.13
C ASN A 2 14.87 14.57 -23.04
N ARG A 3 15.58 14.14 -24.10
CA ARG A 3 17.05 14.14 -24.13
C ARG A 3 17.65 15.54 -24.01
N ASP A 4 17.05 16.53 -24.65
CA ASP A 4 17.56 17.91 -24.65
C ASP A 4 17.41 18.53 -23.24
N GLU A 5 16.28 18.26 -22.57
CA GLU A 5 16.06 18.65 -21.18
C GLU A 5 17.07 17.99 -20.22
N VAL A 6 17.50 16.75 -20.48
CA VAL A 6 18.58 16.11 -19.71
C VAL A 6 19.92 16.81 -19.95
N ILE A 7 20.20 17.24 -21.17
CA ILE A 7 21.40 18.02 -21.49
C ILE A 7 21.40 19.34 -20.74
N ASP A 8 20.25 20.02 -20.63
CA ASP A 8 20.11 21.25 -19.85
C ASP A 8 20.42 21.01 -18.35
N VAL A 9 19.89 19.92 -17.79
CA VAL A 9 20.18 19.53 -16.40
C VAL A 9 21.68 19.27 -16.24
N LEU A 10 22.29 18.48 -17.12
CA LEU A 10 23.72 18.17 -17.09
C LEU A 10 24.60 19.41 -17.26
N THR A 11 24.16 20.38 -18.05
CA THR A 11 24.84 21.67 -18.23
C THR A 11 24.86 22.46 -16.92
N ALA A 12 23.74 22.49 -16.19
CA ALA A 12 23.68 23.12 -14.87
C ALA A 12 24.60 22.43 -13.84
N VAL A 13 24.71 21.10 -13.91
CA VAL A 13 25.61 20.31 -13.04
C VAL A 13 27.08 20.59 -13.36
N ALA A 14 27.44 20.57 -14.65
CA ALA A 14 28.79 20.84 -15.12
C ALA A 14 29.26 22.27 -14.79
N ALA A 15 28.34 23.24 -14.72
CA ALA A 15 28.67 24.59 -14.25
C ALA A 15 29.16 24.63 -12.80
N ASN A 16 28.75 23.67 -11.96
CA ASN A 16 29.13 23.59 -10.55
C ASN A 16 30.41 22.75 -10.34
N ASP A 17 30.46 21.54 -10.89
CA ASP A 17 31.55 20.58 -10.62
C ASP A 17 32.60 20.48 -11.73
N ARG A 18 32.42 21.23 -12.82
CA ARG A 18 33.31 21.29 -13.98
C ARG A 18 33.53 19.93 -14.65
N ARG A 19 32.55 19.02 -14.58
CA ARG A 19 32.62 17.75 -15.32
C ARG A 19 32.56 17.98 -16.83
N THR A 20 33.19 17.08 -17.57
CA THR A 20 32.94 16.94 -19.01
C THR A 20 31.75 16.03 -19.21
N VAL A 21 30.79 16.46 -20.02
CA VAL A 21 29.57 15.69 -20.32
C VAL A 21 29.67 15.15 -21.73
N GLY A 22 29.59 13.83 -21.88
CA GLY A 22 29.52 13.14 -23.17
C GLY A 22 28.17 12.48 -23.42
N ASP A 23 27.99 11.94 -24.63
CA ASP A 23 26.77 11.23 -25.02
C ASP A 23 26.43 10.05 -24.11
N ALA A 24 27.45 9.33 -23.62
CA ALA A 24 27.26 8.23 -22.69
C ALA A 24 26.66 8.70 -21.36
N ASP A 25 27.09 9.87 -20.86
CA ASP A 25 26.55 10.46 -19.63
C ASP A 25 25.07 10.83 -19.81
N VAL A 26 24.71 11.40 -20.96
CA VAL A 26 23.32 11.75 -21.29
C VAL A 26 22.43 10.51 -21.26
N VAL A 27 22.88 9.39 -21.83
CA VAL A 27 22.13 8.12 -21.81
C VAL A 27 21.95 7.60 -20.38
N VAL A 28 23.00 7.62 -19.57
CA VAL A 28 22.94 7.16 -18.17
C VAL A 28 21.99 8.04 -17.35
N TRP A 29 22.10 9.36 -17.49
CA TRP A 29 21.24 10.32 -16.79
C TRP A 29 19.79 10.20 -17.24
N GLN A 30 19.53 10.07 -18.54
CA GLN A 30 18.19 9.83 -19.07
C GLN A 30 17.57 8.55 -18.47
N GLY A 31 18.35 7.49 -18.25
CA GLY A 31 17.87 6.26 -17.63
C GLY A 31 17.46 6.41 -16.16
N VAL A 32 17.99 7.40 -15.44
CA VAL A 32 17.76 7.60 -14.00
C VAL A 32 16.76 8.71 -13.71
N ILE A 33 16.84 9.84 -14.41
CA ILE A 33 15.99 11.03 -14.16
C ILE A 33 15.00 11.31 -15.30
N GLY A 34 14.99 10.49 -16.35
CA GLY A 34 14.17 10.71 -17.54
C GLY A 34 12.67 10.65 -17.28
N ASP A 35 12.22 10.04 -16.19
CA ASP A 35 10.82 10.00 -15.76
C ASP A 35 10.39 11.27 -15.00
N LEU A 36 11.33 12.13 -14.61
CA LEU A 36 11.04 13.35 -13.86
C LEU A 36 10.63 14.52 -14.80
N PRO A 37 9.86 15.49 -14.28
CA PRO A 37 9.72 16.81 -14.90
C PRO A 37 11.06 17.57 -14.91
N ALA A 38 11.37 18.24 -16.01
CA ALA A 38 12.64 18.95 -16.19
C ALA A 38 12.84 20.09 -15.17
N ASP A 39 11.79 20.87 -14.92
CA ASP A 39 11.81 21.98 -13.96
C ASP A 39 12.12 21.49 -12.53
N LEU A 40 11.57 20.33 -12.16
CA LEU A 40 11.77 19.72 -10.85
C LEU A 40 13.20 19.19 -10.69
N ALA A 41 13.76 18.57 -11.73
CA ALA A 41 15.15 18.12 -11.69
C ALA A 41 16.13 19.30 -11.54
N LEU A 42 15.90 20.40 -12.25
CA LEU A 42 16.70 21.62 -12.09
C LEU A 42 16.60 22.19 -10.67
N LYS A 43 15.38 22.26 -10.09
CA LYS A 43 15.19 22.65 -8.69
C LYS A 43 15.94 21.72 -7.73
N ALA A 44 15.91 20.42 -7.99
CA ALA A 44 16.61 19.41 -7.19
C ALA A 44 18.14 19.58 -7.26
N VAL A 45 18.70 19.88 -8.44
CA VAL A 45 20.13 20.21 -8.61
C VAL A 45 20.51 21.43 -7.77
N VAL A 46 19.77 22.53 -7.90
CA VAL A 46 20.04 23.78 -7.16
C VAL A 46 19.94 23.56 -5.66
N ALA A 47 18.91 22.83 -5.19
CA ALA A 47 18.76 22.50 -3.78
C ALA A 47 19.93 21.67 -3.26
N HIS A 48 20.40 20.68 -4.02
CA HIS A 48 21.54 19.87 -3.62
C HIS A 48 22.82 20.70 -3.50
N ILE A 49 23.11 21.56 -4.49
CA ILE A 49 24.30 22.43 -4.46
C ILE A 49 24.27 23.35 -3.23
N ARG A 50 23.08 23.85 -2.87
CA ARG A 50 22.89 24.72 -1.69
C ARG A 50 23.06 23.97 -0.37
N GLU A 51 22.55 22.74 -0.27
CA GLU A 51 22.53 21.96 0.97
C GLU A 51 23.82 21.19 1.21
N ARG A 52 24.49 20.75 0.14
CA ARG A 52 25.69 19.91 0.17
C ARG A 52 26.75 20.45 -0.79
N PRO A 53 27.29 21.67 -0.53
CA PRO A 53 28.33 22.23 -1.36
C PRO A 53 29.59 21.34 -1.34
N GLY A 54 30.26 21.22 -2.48
CA GLY A 54 31.49 20.44 -2.62
C GLY A 54 31.31 18.93 -2.76
N VAL A 55 30.08 18.42 -2.69
CA VAL A 55 29.78 17.01 -2.97
C VAL A 55 29.59 16.81 -4.47
N TRP A 56 30.21 15.77 -5.03
CA TRP A 56 30.02 15.38 -6.42
C TRP A 56 28.57 14.95 -6.66
N LEU A 57 27.92 15.58 -7.65
CA LEU A 57 26.51 15.32 -7.90
C LEU A 57 26.32 14.10 -8.80
N GLU A 58 25.54 13.14 -8.34
CA GLU A 58 25.20 11.94 -9.10
C GLU A 58 23.72 11.99 -9.51
N PRO A 59 23.32 11.33 -10.61
CA PRO A 59 21.92 11.33 -11.04
C PRO A 59 20.97 10.79 -9.96
N GLY A 60 21.44 9.84 -9.13
CA GLY A 60 20.69 9.33 -7.98
C GLY A 60 20.39 10.41 -6.93
N HIS A 61 21.28 11.37 -6.70
CA HIS A 61 21.04 12.48 -5.78
C HIS A 61 19.91 13.39 -6.26
N VAL A 62 19.89 13.70 -7.56
CA VAL A 62 18.84 14.51 -8.18
C VAL A 62 17.49 13.78 -8.08
N TYR A 63 17.47 12.49 -8.40
CA TYR A 63 16.26 11.68 -8.33
C TYR A 63 15.68 11.61 -6.90
N GLN A 64 16.52 11.31 -5.91
CA GLN A 64 16.11 11.26 -4.51
C GLN A 64 15.55 12.61 -4.05
N ARG A 65 16.23 13.72 -4.37
CA ARG A 65 15.80 15.06 -3.98
C ARG A 65 14.49 15.48 -4.68
N ALA A 66 14.33 15.18 -5.97
CA ALA A 66 13.08 15.42 -6.67
C ALA A 66 11.91 14.61 -6.09
N ARG A 67 12.14 13.35 -5.72
CA ARG A 67 11.16 12.50 -5.02
C ARG A 67 10.79 13.04 -3.64
N GLU A 68 11.73 13.62 -2.90
CA GLU A 68 11.45 14.32 -1.65
C GLU A 68 10.58 15.56 -1.89
N MET A 69 10.93 16.40 -2.85
CA MET A 69 10.15 17.60 -3.18
C MET A 69 8.71 17.26 -3.58
N MET A 70 8.51 16.21 -4.38
CA MET A 70 7.16 15.73 -4.73
C MET A 70 6.37 15.24 -3.50
N ARG A 71 7.03 14.51 -2.60
CA ARG A 71 6.40 14.03 -1.36
C ARG A 71 6.06 15.19 -0.44
N ASP A 72 6.95 16.16 -0.31
CA ASP A 72 6.73 17.37 0.49
C ASP A 72 5.57 18.19 -0.07
N GLU A 73 5.48 18.35 -1.39
CA GLU A 73 4.39 19.07 -2.03
C GLU A 73 3.05 18.36 -1.81
N LEU A 74 3.02 17.04 -1.96
CA LEU A 74 1.84 16.23 -1.66
C LEU A 74 1.46 16.31 -0.16
N ALA A 75 2.45 16.31 0.74
CA ALA A 75 2.22 16.44 2.17
C ALA A 75 1.77 17.87 2.56
N ARG A 76 2.16 18.89 1.78
CA ARG A 76 1.70 20.27 1.87
C ARG A 76 0.35 20.50 1.19
N GLU A 77 -0.38 19.44 0.81
CA GLU A 77 -1.81 19.55 0.49
C GLU A 77 -2.48 20.46 1.52
N PRO A 78 -3.10 21.58 1.09
CA PRO A 78 -3.64 22.57 2.01
C PRO A 78 -4.57 21.87 3.00
N ASN A 79 -4.44 22.19 4.29
CA ASN A 79 -5.27 21.57 5.34
C ASN A 79 -6.76 21.59 4.96
N ALA A 80 -7.22 22.63 4.26
CA ALA A 80 -8.56 22.76 3.71
C ALA A 80 -9.02 21.56 2.83
N PHE A 81 -8.16 20.99 1.99
CA PHE A 81 -8.54 19.82 1.16
C PHE A 81 -8.61 18.54 1.97
N ARG A 82 -7.69 18.37 2.94
CA ARG A 82 -7.74 17.25 3.88
C ARG A 82 -8.97 17.31 4.78
N GLU A 83 -9.26 18.48 5.32
CA GLU A 83 -10.44 18.76 6.13
C GLU A 83 -11.73 18.57 5.32
N ALA A 84 -11.78 19.05 4.08
CA ALA A 84 -12.92 18.83 3.20
C ALA A 84 -13.15 17.33 2.90
N ARG A 85 -12.08 16.57 2.62
CA ARG A 85 -12.17 15.12 2.42
C ARG A 85 -12.65 14.43 3.69
N GLN A 86 -12.12 14.80 4.85
CA GLN A 86 -12.53 14.24 6.13
C GLN A 86 -14.00 14.55 6.43
N ALA A 87 -14.44 15.79 6.22
CA ALA A 87 -15.83 16.20 6.37
C ALA A 87 -16.79 15.42 5.46
N ILE A 88 -16.40 15.11 4.21
CA ILE A 88 -17.19 14.27 3.30
C ILE A 88 -17.32 12.84 3.85
N LEU A 89 -16.24 12.27 4.38
CA LEU A 89 -16.25 10.92 4.96
C LEU A 89 -17.09 10.88 6.24
N ASP A 90 -16.93 11.87 7.11
CA ASP A 90 -17.68 11.97 8.37
C ASP A 90 -19.16 12.20 8.10
N ALA A 91 -19.52 13.02 7.10
CA ALA A 91 -20.91 13.18 6.67
C ALA A 91 -21.52 11.88 6.12
N LYS A 92 -20.73 11.03 5.46
CA LYS A 92 -21.18 9.70 5.01
C LYS A 92 -21.25 8.68 6.14
N ALA A 93 -20.38 8.79 7.13
CA ALA A 93 -20.32 7.90 8.29
C ALA A 93 -21.32 8.29 9.39
N ALA A 94 -21.84 9.52 9.33
CA ALA A 94 -22.84 10.00 10.26
C ALA A 94 -24.05 9.04 10.26
N PRO A 95 -24.50 8.61 11.45
CA PRO A 95 -25.68 7.76 11.55
C PRO A 95 -26.86 8.51 10.95
N ASP A 96 -27.52 7.90 9.96
CA ASP A 96 -28.74 8.44 9.41
C ASP A 96 -29.80 8.50 10.53
N PRO A 97 -30.25 9.71 10.95
CA PRO A 97 -31.19 9.86 12.05
C PRO A 97 -32.60 9.34 11.70
N THR A 98 -32.86 9.12 10.40
CA THR A 98 -34.10 8.53 9.90
C THR A 98 -33.99 7.03 9.67
N SER A 99 -32.79 6.45 9.75
CA SER A 99 -32.63 5.00 9.69
C SER A 99 -33.21 4.40 10.96
N PRO A 100 -34.25 3.55 10.84
CA PRO A 100 -34.78 2.88 12.00
C PRO A 100 -33.70 1.97 12.58
N PRO A 101 -33.65 1.80 13.92
CA PRO A 101 -32.81 0.77 14.50
C PRO A 101 -33.17 -0.56 13.84
N PHE A 102 -32.15 -1.30 13.41
CA PHE A 102 -32.37 -2.59 12.76
C PHE A 102 -33.07 -3.55 13.75
N ALA A 103 -34.38 -3.70 13.58
CA ALA A 103 -35.23 -4.57 14.40
C ALA A 103 -35.47 -5.95 13.76
N GLY A 104 -34.86 -6.21 12.60
CA GLY A 104 -34.99 -7.47 11.89
C GLY A 104 -34.17 -8.59 12.54
N PRO A 105 -34.55 -9.87 12.36
CA PRO A 105 -33.65 -10.96 12.67
C PRO A 105 -32.44 -10.90 11.74
N ILE A 106 -31.23 -10.89 12.32
CA ILE A 106 -29.98 -11.02 11.56
C ILE A 106 -29.99 -12.40 10.90
N LYS A 107 -30.28 -12.47 9.59
CA LYS A 107 -30.37 -13.75 8.83
C LYS A 107 -29.02 -14.45 8.71
N HIS A 108 -27.94 -13.69 8.74
CA HIS A 108 -26.58 -14.19 8.55
C HIS A 108 -25.70 -13.70 9.69
N ARG A 109 -25.41 -14.60 10.63
CA ARG A 109 -24.39 -14.35 11.64
C ARG A 109 -23.05 -14.79 11.06
N ARG A 110 -22.05 -13.90 11.09
CA ARG A 110 -20.68 -14.35 10.90
C ARG A 110 -20.38 -15.37 12.02
N PRO A 111 -19.96 -16.60 11.71
CA PRO A 111 -19.60 -17.57 12.74
C PRO A 111 -18.58 -16.93 13.67
N GLN A 112 -18.82 -17.03 14.99
CA GLN A 112 -17.92 -16.48 16.00
C GLN A 112 -16.56 -17.19 15.99
N CYS A 113 -16.53 -18.41 15.46
CA CYS A 113 -15.33 -19.20 15.28
C CYS A 113 -14.88 -19.22 13.81
N ASN A 114 -13.58 -19.04 13.59
CA ASN A 114 -12.98 -19.34 12.29
C ASN A 114 -12.70 -20.85 12.23
N TRP A 115 -13.65 -21.65 11.72
CA TRP A 115 -13.50 -23.11 11.64
C TRP A 115 -12.30 -23.57 10.79
N LEU A 116 -11.78 -22.73 9.90
CA LEU A 116 -10.55 -23.03 9.16
C LEU A 116 -9.30 -23.01 10.05
N SER A 117 -9.34 -22.37 11.22
CA SER A 117 -8.17 -22.29 12.11
C SER A 117 -7.77 -23.61 12.76
N ILE A 118 -8.64 -24.62 12.77
CA ILE A 118 -8.40 -25.93 13.38
C ILE A 118 -8.34 -27.04 12.34
N ARG A 119 -7.70 -28.16 12.71
CA ARG A 119 -7.75 -29.40 11.92
C ARG A 119 -9.17 -29.99 12.01
N CYS A 120 -9.69 -30.49 10.88
CA CYS A 120 -10.97 -31.21 10.86
C CYS A 120 -10.84 -32.56 11.59
N PRO A 121 -11.66 -32.88 12.61
CA PRO A 121 -11.63 -34.20 13.24
C PRO A 121 -12.11 -35.34 12.32
N HIS A 122 -12.99 -35.03 11.36
CA HIS A 122 -13.63 -36.02 10.49
C HIS A 122 -12.78 -36.38 9.25
N CYS A 123 -12.35 -35.39 8.47
CA CYS A 123 -11.56 -35.64 7.25
C CYS A 123 -10.07 -35.29 7.40
N HIS A 124 -9.63 -34.88 8.60
CA HIS A 124 -8.25 -34.51 8.89
C HIS A 124 -7.66 -33.38 8.04
N ALA A 125 -8.50 -32.62 7.32
CA ALA A 125 -8.09 -31.41 6.62
C ALA A 125 -7.32 -30.48 7.57
N ALA A 126 -6.14 -30.06 7.13
CA ALA A 126 -5.27 -29.19 7.90
C ALA A 126 -5.91 -27.81 8.17
N PRO A 127 -5.41 -27.03 9.14
CA PRO A 127 -5.74 -25.63 9.27
C PRO A 127 -5.60 -24.90 7.93
N LEU A 128 -6.51 -23.96 7.65
CA LEU A 128 -6.66 -23.20 6.40
C LEU A 128 -7.00 -24.02 5.15
N LYS A 129 -7.06 -25.35 5.24
CA LYS A 129 -7.53 -26.21 4.15
C LYS A 129 -9.02 -26.49 4.29
N HIS A 130 -9.75 -26.45 3.19
CA HIS A 130 -11.17 -26.80 3.17
C HIS A 130 -11.38 -28.29 3.43
N CYS A 131 -12.54 -28.62 3.98
CA CYS A 131 -12.96 -30.00 4.12
C CYS A 131 -13.29 -30.59 2.75
N THR A 132 -12.92 -31.84 2.52
CA THR A 132 -13.33 -32.61 1.35
C THR A 132 -13.93 -33.95 1.78
N VAL A 133 -14.91 -34.43 1.02
CA VAL A 133 -15.53 -35.74 1.21
C VAL A 133 -14.54 -36.81 0.69
N PRO A 134 -14.18 -37.82 1.52
CA PRO A 134 -13.29 -38.90 1.12
C PRO A 134 -13.76 -39.57 -0.17
N GLY A 135 -12.83 -39.83 -1.10
CA GLY A 135 -13.10 -40.52 -2.36
C GLY A 135 -13.68 -39.66 -3.49
N THR A 136 -14.25 -38.48 -3.21
CA THR A 136 -14.84 -37.62 -4.27
C THR A 136 -14.14 -36.27 -4.43
N ASN A 137 -13.27 -35.87 -3.49
CA ASN A 137 -12.62 -34.55 -3.45
C ASN A 137 -13.60 -33.35 -3.51
N ARG A 138 -14.90 -33.59 -3.31
CA ARG A 138 -15.92 -32.53 -3.30
C ARG A 138 -16.04 -31.92 -1.91
N PRO A 139 -16.43 -30.64 -1.78
CA PRO A 139 -16.73 -30.05 -0.49
C PRO A 139 -17.96 -30.75 0.13
N PRO A 140 -18.00 -30.93 1.45
CA PRO A 140 -19.18 -31.45 2.13
C PRO A 140 -20.36 -30.46 2.02
N TYR A 141 -21.58 -30.95 2.23
CA TYR A 141 -22.77 -30.09 2.26
C TYR A 141 -22.60 -29.00 3.34
N GLY A 142 -22.80 -27.73 2.97
CA GLY A 142 -22.51 -26.59 3.84
C GLY A 142 -21.04 -26.15 3.88
N GLY A 143 -20.16 -26.75 3.06
CA GLY A 143 -18.76 -26.36 2.86
C GLY A 143 -17.78 -26.87 3.93
N THR A 144 -18.28 -27.35 5.08
CA THR A 144 -17.48 -27.92 6.18
C THR A 144 -18.18 -29.08 6.88
N HIS A 145 -17.39 -30.06 7.35
CA HIS A 145 -17.92 -31.13 8.20
C HIS A 145 -18.41 -30.56 9.55
N PRO A 146 -19.62 -30.93 10.03
CA PRO A 146 -20.16 -30.49 11.32
C PRO A 146 -19.16 -30.64 12.47
N ALA A 147 -18.44 -31.77 12.54
CA ALA A 147 -17.42 -32.03 13.55
C ALA A 147 -16.29 -30.97 13.63
N ARG A 148 -15.99 -30.26 12.53
CA ARG A 148 -15.02 -29.15 12.55
C ARG A 148 -15.65 -27.86 13.02
N LEU A 149 -16.93 -27.62 12.74
CA LEU A 149 -17.65 -26.47 13.31
C LEU A 149 -17.76 -26.63 14.83
N ASP A 150 -18.15 -27.81 15.30
CA ASP A 150 -18.28 -28.11 16.74
C ASP A 150 -16.94 -27.96 17.47
N ALA A 151 -15.86 -28.52 16.91
CA ALA A 151 -14.52 -28.38 17.48
C ALA A 151 -14.00 -26.93 17.46
N ALA A 152 -14.39 -26.14 16.47
CA ALA A 152 -14.02 -24.72 16.41
C ALA A 152 -14.82 -23.92 17.43
N GLN A 153 -16.12 -24.19 17.54
CA GLN A 153 -17.01 -23.58 18.52
C GLN A 153 -16.54 -23.86 19.95
N ALA A 154 -16.18 -25.12 20.26
CA ALA A 154 -15.66 -25.53 21.56
C ALA A 154 -14.35 -24.84 21.96
N ARG A 155 -13.53 -24.38 21.00
CA ARG A 155 -12.34 -23.56 21.30
C ARG A 155 -12.66 -22.10 21.58
N HIS A 156 -13.76 -21.60 21.05
CA HIS A 156 -14.17 -20.20 21.18
C HIS A 156 -15.09 -19.96 22.39
N ASP A 157 -15.81 -20.97 22.87
CA ASP A 157 -16.65 -20.89 24.08
C ASP A 157 -15.84 -21.30 25.35
N PRO A 158 -15.49 -20.34 26.24
CA PRO A 158 -14.68 -20.63 27.43
C PRO A 158 -15.40 -21.45 28.52
N GLN A 159 -16.71 -21.76 28.37
CA GLN A 159 -17.50 -22.47 29.39
C GLN A 159 -17.57 -24.00 29.20
N VAL A 160 -17.10 -24.56 28.09
CA VAL A 160 -17.14 -26.02 27.83
C VAL A 160 -15.79 -26.69 28.16
N ALA A 161 -14.82 -25.92 28.65
CA ALA A 161 -13.44 -26.35 28.88
C ALA A 161 -13.14 -26.83 30.33
N ASN A 162 -14.14 -27.28 31.09
CA ASN A 162 -13.90 -27.96 32.37
C ASN A 162 -14.73 -29.26 32.44
N PRO A 163 -14.08 -30.44 32.52
CA PRO A 163 -14.76 -31.72 32.71
C PRO A 163 -15.37 -31.86 34.10
#